data_AF-A0A7X6X292-F1
#
_entry.id   AF-A0A7X6X292-F1
#
_cell.length_a   1.000
_cell.length_b   1.000
_cell.length_c   1.000
_cell.angle_alpha   90.00
_cell.angle_beta   90.00
_cell.angle_gamma   90.00
#
_symmetry.space_group_name_H-M   'P 1'
#
loop_
_entity.id
_entity.type
_entity.pdbx_description
1 polymer ?
#
loop_
_entity_poly.entity_id
_entity_poly.type
_entity_poly.pdbx_seq_one_letter_code
_entity_poly.pdbx_strand_id
1 'polypeptide(L)'
;QLKSRNIVIASREFNRGLILELQGSPAGQEKSDLIDGEAVIDLRGKYSKLAGYLGIDDETRNSRGAYKLLVFCDGILTYESHVIKPADYPYYLEIDLGNAKRMSIQVKWINQYTGDYDRIWAALANWRFLP
;
A
#
# COMPACT_ATOMS: atom_id res chain seq x y z
N GLN A 1 -11.18 -15.44 11.87
CA GLN A 1 -11.13 -16.08 10.54
C GLN A 1 -11.45 -15.00 9.52
N LEU A 2 -10.50 -14.60 8.68
CA LEU A 2 -10.74 -13.62 7.62
C LEU A 2 -11.62 -14.29 6.55
N LYS A 3 -12.91 -13.96 6.50
CA LYS A 3 -13.73 -14.31 5.34
C LYS A 3 -13.18 -13.52 4.16
N SER A 4 -13.05 -14.16 3.00
CA SER A 4 -12.80 -13.44 1.75
C SER A 4 -13.90 -12.37 1.62
N ARG A 5 -13.48 -11.10 1.59
CA ARG A 5 -14.35 -9.93 1.44
C ARG A 5 -13.75 -8.99 0.41
N ASN A 6 -14.59 -8.12 -0.13
CA ASN A 6 -14.14 -6.99 -0.95
C ASN A 6 -13.22 -6.08 -0.11
N ILE A 7 -12.23 -5.49 -0.77
CA ILE A 7 -11.45 -4.38 -0.20
C ILE A 7 -12.38 -3.16 -0.16
N VAL A 8 -12.40 -2.43 0.96
CA VAL A 8 -13.26 -1.26 1.10
C VAL A 8 -12.40 -0.09 1.55
N ILE A 9 -12.37 0.99 0.78
CA ILE A 9 -11.58 2.20 1.11
C ILE A 9 -12.54 3.39 1.10
N ALA A 10 -12.73 4.03 2.24
CA ALA A 10 -13.66 5.15 2.42
C ALA A 10 -15.05 4.83 1.83
N SER A 11 -15.58 3.67 2.22
CA SER A 11 -16.87 3.10 1.83
C SER A 11 -17.03 2.77 0.34
N ARG A 12 -15.93 2.79 -0.44
CA ARG A 12 -15.92 2.32 -1.83
C ARG A 12 -15.41 0.89 -1.89
N GLU A 13 -16.18 0.01 -2.52
CA GLU A 13 -15.83 -1.39 -2.66
C GLU A 13 -14.97 -1.67 -3.90
N PHE A 14 -13.99 -2.55 -3.72
CA PHE A 14 -13.10 -3.06 -4.75
C PHE A 14 -13.05 -4.59 -4.66
N ASN A 15 -13.25 -5.25 -5.79
CA ASN A 15 -13.42 -6.71 -5.84
C ASN A 15 -12.11 -7.50 -6.01
N ARG A 16 -10.97 -6.81 -6.14
CA ARG A 16 -9.65 -7.41 -6.29
C ARG A 16 -8.56 -6.46 -5.79
N GLY A 17 -7.41 -7.01 -5.46
CA GLY A 17 -6.26 -6.25 -5.01
C GLY A 17 -5.43 -7.03 -4.00
N LEU A 18 -4.57 -6.32 -3.29
CA LEU A 18 -3.73 -6.85 -2.21
C LEU A 18 -3.98 -6.05 -0.93
N ILE A 19 -4.07 -6.74 0.21
CA ILE A 19 -4.00 -6.15 1.54
C ILE A 19 -2.70 -6.58 2.19
N LEU A 20 -1.96 -5.61 2.75
CA LEU A 20 -0.87 -5.86 3.69
C LEU A 20 -1.30 -5.38 5.07
N GLU A 21 -1.34 -6.29 6.04
CA GLU A 21 -1.56 -5.93 7.44
C GLU A 21 -0.23 -5.44 8.03
N LEU A 22 -0.23 -4.21 8.54
CA LEU A 22 0.93 -3.56 9.12
C LEU A 22 0.66 -3.24 10.58
N GLN A 23 1.62 -3.58 11.44
CA GLN A 23 1.58 -3.28 12.85
C GLN A 23 2.43 -2.03 13.14
N GLY A 24 1.82 -1.05 13.80
CA GLY A 24 2.51 0.14 14.25
C GLY A 24 3.42 -0.10 15.46
N SER A 25 4.21 0.91 15.80
CA SER A 25 4.96 0.94 17.05
C SER A 25 4.11 1.50 18.20
N PRO A 26 4.40 1.13 19.46
CA PRO A 26 3.80 1.76 20.63
C PRO A 26 3.91 3.30 20.60
N ALA A 27 2.94 3.97 21.24
CA ALA A 27 2.90 5.42 21.31
C ALA A 27 4.21 5.99 21.90
N GLY A 28 4.78 7.01 21.28
CA GLY A 28 5.98 7.68 21.79
C GLY A 28 7.32 6.98 21.51
N GLN A 29 7.34 5.91 20.70
CA GLN A 29 8.57 5.35 20.16
C GLN A 29 8.73 5.72 18.69
N GLU A 30 9.90 6.23 18.32
CA GLU A 30 10.27 6.38 16.91
C GLU A 30 10.47 4.99 16.31
N LYS A 31 9.78 4.74 15.20
CA LYS A 31 10.02 3.56 14.38
C LYS A 31 11.21 3.87 13.48
N SER A 32 12.17 2.95 13.43
CA SER A 32 13.26 2.98 12.45
C SER A 32 12.68 3.05 11.02
N ASP A 33 13.40 3.64 10.06
CA ASP A 33 13.05 3.78 8.62
C ASP A 33 12.91 2.44 7.85
N LEU A 34 12.64 1.36 8.57
CA LEU A 34 12.46 0.00 8.09
C LEU A 34 11.23 -0.12 7.19
N ILE A 35 11.29 -1.14 6.34
CA ILE A 35 10.18 -1.60 5.52
C ILE A 35 9.35 -2.56 6.36
N ASP A 36 8.04 -2.33 6.42
CA ASP A 36 7.11 -3.13 7.24
C ASP A 36 6.45 -4.26 6.48
N GLY A 37 6.39 -4.14 5.17
CA GLY A 37 5.91 -5.18 4.28
C GLY A 37 6.54 -5.03 2.91
N GLU A 38 6.83 -6.15 2.27
CA GLU A 38 7.35 -6.20 0.91
C GLU A 38 6.63 -7.28 0.10
N ALA A 39 6.30 -6.96 -1.15
CA ALA A 39 5.88 -7.92 -2.15
C ALA A 39 6.75 -7.75 -3.40
N VAL A 40 7.27 -8.85 -3.92
CA VAL A 40 8.15 -8.86 -5.09
C VAL A 40 7.51 -9.63 -6.24
N ILE A 41 7.52 -9.03 -7.43
CA ILE A 41 6.89 -9.55 -8.63
C ILE A 41 7.93 -9.66 -9.75
N ASP A 42 8.00 -10.83 -10.39
CA ASP A 42 8.73 -11.01 -11.65
C ASP A 42 7.84 -10.58 -12.83
N LEU A 43 8.22 -9.48 -13.47
CA LEU A 43 7.53 -8.90 -14.62
C LEU A 43 8.02 -9.45 -15.96
N ARG A 44 9.22 -10.06 -15.98
CA ARG A 44 9.87 -10.58 -17.19
C ARG A 44 9.95 -9.58 -18.36
N GLY A 45 9.91 -8.27 -18.08
CA GLY A 45 9.90 -7.20 -19.09
C GLY A 45 8.64 -7.13 -19.95
N LYS A 46 7.50 -7.66 -19.46
CA LYS A 46 6.26 -7.79 -20.25
C LYS A 46 5.24 -6.68 -20.05
N TYR A 47 5.48 -5.78 -19.09
CA TYR A 47 4.51 -4.78 -18.68
C TYR A 47 5.20 -3.42 -18.60
N SER A 48 4.63 -2.41 -19.25
CA SER A 48 5.12 -1.04 -19.19
C SER A 48 4.52 -0.22 -18.06
N LYS A 49 3.37 -0.63 -17.49
CA LYS A 49 2.70 0.14 -16.44
C LYS A 49 2.03 -0.72 -15.38
N LEU A 50 1.86 -0.13 -14.21
CA LEU A 50 1.01 -0.61 -13.13
C LEU A 50 0.00 0.49 -12.78
N ALA A 51 -1.28 0.15 -12.70
CA ALA A 51 -2.32 1.10 -12.32
C ALA A 51 -3.28 0.51 -11.30
N GLY A 52 -3.85 1.36 -10.44
CA GLY A 52 -4.80 0.95 -9.41
C GLY A 52 -5.06 2.05 -8.40
N TYR A 53 -5.53 1.66 -7.22
CA TYR A 53 -5.82 2.58 -6.12
C TYR A 53 -4.99 2.23 -4.88
N LEU A 54 -4.64 3.26 -4.12
CA LEU A 54 -4.13 3.16 -2.76
C LEU A 54 -5.18 3.61 -1.76
N GLY A 55 -5.13 3.03 -0.57
CA GLY A 55 -5.92 3.47 0.56
C GLY A 55 -5.65 2.63 1.80
N ILE A 56 -6.28 3.00 2.90
CA ILE A 56 -6.39 2.14 4.08
C ILE A 56 -7.77 1.52 4.04
N ASP A 57 -7.81 0.20 4.24
CA ASP A 57 -9.07 -0.50 4.27
C ASP A 57 -9.91 -0.11 5.50
N ASP A 58 -11.22 0.01 5.30
CA ASP A 58 -12.18 0.49 6.29
C ASP A 58 -12.24 -0.36 7.57
N GLU A 59 -11.79 -1.62 7.57
CA GLU A 59 -11.62 -2.40 8.82
C GLU A 59 -10.61 -1.73 9.78
N THR A 60 -9.71 -0.91 9.24
CA THR A 60 -8.69 -0.17 10.01
C THR A 60 -8.85 1.35 9.93
N ARG A 61 -10.04 1.84 9.58
CA ARG A 61 -10.29 3.29 9.36
C ARG A 61 -10.10 4.20 10.57
N ASN A 62 -10.16 3.68 11.79
CA ASN A 62 -9.97 4.46 13.02
C ASN A 62 -8.55 4.31 13.60
N SER A 63 -7.64 3.72 12.82
CA SER A 63 -6.24 3.64 13.19
C SER A 63 -5.61 5.02 13.26
N ARG A 64 -4.56 5.14 14.06
CA ARG A 64 -3.64 6.28 14.09
C ARG A 64 -2.48 6.11 13.12
N GLY A 65 -2.35 4.91 12.55
CA GLY A 65 -1.32 4.58 11.58
C GLY A 65 -1.63 5.15 10.20
N ALA A 66 -0.57 5.49 9.49
CA ALA A 66 -0.60 5.80 8.06
C ALA A 66 0.50 5.01 7.35
N TYR A 67 0.55 5.04 6.02
CA TYR A 67 1.68 4.43 5.31
C TYR A 67 2.14 5.23 4.10
N LYS A 68 3.36 4.95 3.68
CA LYS A 68 3.87 5.26 2.35
C LYS A 68 4.11 3.98 1.57
N LEU A 69 3.85 4.04 0.28
CA LEU A 69 4.21 3.02 -0.68
C LEU A 69 5.49 3.45 -1.41
N LEU A 70 6.44 2.55 -1.52
CA LEU A 70 7.62 2.69 -2.37
C LEU A 70 7.60 1.58 -3.42
N VAL A 71 7.90 1.92 -4.67
CA VAL A 71 8.03 0.96 -5.76
C VAL A 71 9.42 1.05 -6.35
N PHE A 72 10.06 -0.11 -6.42
CA PHE A 72 11.37 -0.28 -7.02
C PHE A 72 11.25 -1.16 -8.26
N CYS A 73 11.84 -0.71 -9.37
CA CYS A 73 11.97 -1.49 -10.59
C CYS A 73 13.45 -1.82 -10.80
N ASP A 74 13.77 -3.11 -10.88
CA ASP A 74 15.14 -3.63 -10.98
C ASP A 74 16.11 -3.01 -9.94
N GLY A 75 15.59 -2.72 -8.74
CA GLY A 75 16.33 -2.15 -7.61
C GLY A 75 16.40 -0.61 -7.56
N ILE A 76 15.82 0.09 -8.56
CA ILE A 76 15.78 1.55 -8.62
C ILE A 76 14.42 2.04 -8.11
N LEU A 77 14.39 2.99 -7.18
CA LEU A 77 13.15 3.63 -6.73
C LEU A 77 12.52 4.40 -7.89
N THR A 78 11.36 3.95 -8.36
CA THR A 78 10.63 4.59 -9.47
C THR A 78 9.42 5.38 -8.99
N TYR A 79 8.90 5.07 -7.81
CA TYR A 79 7.76 5.77 -7.24
C TYR A 79 7.80 5.76 -5.71
N GLU A 80 7.46 6.90 -5.11
CA GLU A 80 7.15 7.04 -3.69
C GLU A 80 5.81 7.77 -3.58
N SER A 81 4.87 7.21 -2.81
CA SER A 81 3.58 7.85 -2.58
C SER A 81 3.69 9.02 -1.59
N HIS A 82 2.68 9.90 -1.62
CA HIS A 82 2.38 10.69 -0.44
C HIS A 82 1.93 9.79 0.73
N VAL A 83 1.80 10.36 1.93
CA VAL A 83 1.31 9.61 3.10
C VAL A 83 -0.17 9.31 2.93
N ILE A 84 -0.53 8.02 2.92
CA ILE A 84 -1.90 7.52 2.82
C ILE A 84 -2.47 7.36 4.23
N LYS A 85 -3.58 8.04 4.52
CA LYS A 85 -4.16 8.10 5.86
C LYS A 85 -5.49 7.32 5.94
N PRO A 86 -5.91 6.94 7.14
CA PRO A 86 -7.21 6.34 7.34
C PRO A 86 -8.33 7.29 6.91
N ALA A 87 -9.41 6.75 6.35
CA ALA A 87 -10.57 7.47 5.82
C ALA A 87 -10.32 8.43 4.64
N ASP A 88 -9.08 8.56 4.14
CA ASP A 88 -8.82 9.24 2.86
C ASP A 88 -9.55 8.51 1.73
N TYR A 89 -10.00 9.28 0.74
CA TYR A 89 -10.54 8.69 -0.48
C TYR A 89 -9.47 7.86 -1.22
N PRO A 90 -9.86 6.78 -1.93
CA PRO A 90 -8.93 5.95 -2.67
C PRO A 90 -8.16 6.79 -3.69
N TYR A 91 -6.84 6.73 -3.62
CA TYR A 91 -5.97 7.49 -4.49
C TYR A 91 -5.62 6.68 -5.73
N TYR A 92 -6.05 7.14 -6.91
CA TYR A 92 -5.65 6.50 -8.16
C TYR A 92 -4.19 6.79 -8.47
N LEU A 93 -3.47 5.77 -8.91
CA LEU A 93 -2.12 5.89 -9.42
C LEU A 93 -1.91 5.11 -10.71
N GLU A 94 -0.91 5.57 -11.45
CA GLU A 94 -0.31 4.90 -12.59
C GLU A 94 1.20 5.08 -12.48
N ILE A 95 1.94 3.98 -12.50
CA ILE A 95 3.40 3.93 -12.36
C ILE A 95 3.96 3.38 -13.66
N ASP A 96 4.92 4.10 -14.23
CA ASP A 96 5.73 3.61 -15.35
C ASP A 96 6.74 2.57 -14.85
N LEU A 97 6.70 1.40 -15.46
CA LEU A 97 7.59 0.27 -15.19
C LEU A 97 8.67 0.13 -16.27
N GLY A 98 8.58 0.90 -17.36
CA GLY A 98 9.45 0.78 -18.52
C GLY A 98 9.47 -0.64 -19.08
N ASN A 99 10.64 -1.28 -19.05
CA ASN A 99 10.83 -2.68 -19.42
C ASN A 99 11.39 -3.52 -18.25
N ALA A 100 11.10 -3.10 -17.02
CA ALA A 100 11.64 -3.71 -15.82
C ALA A 100 11.35 -5.21 -15.77
N LYS A 101 12.33 -5.98 -15.31
CA LYS A 101 12.18 -7.44 -15.16
C LYS A 101 11.63 -7.81 -13.81
N ARG A 102 11.92 -7.02 -12.78
CA ARG A 102 11.49 -7.27 -11.41
C ARG A 102 10.98 -5.99 -10.78
N MET A 103 9.87 -6.09 -10.05
CA MET A 103 9.32 -4.99 -9.27
C MET A 103 9.24 -5.41 -7.80
N SER A 104 9.64 -4.51 -6.89
CA SER A 104 9.34 -4.62 -5.46
C SER A 104 8.38 -3.51 -5.05
N ILE A 105 7.39 -3.87 -4.27
CA ILE A 105 6.46 -2.97 -3.60
C ILE A 105 6.77 -3.05 -2.12
N GLN A 106 7.10 -1.92 -1.53
CA GLN A 106 7.43 -1.81 -0.12
C GLN A 106 6.45 -0.85 0.55
N VAL A 107 6.01 -1.19 1.75
CA VAL A 107 5.16 -0.33 2.57
C VAL A 107 5.88 0.03 3.85
N LYS A 108 5.83 1.32 4.19
CA LYS A 108 6.38 1.86 5.42
C LYS A 108 5.27 2.44 6.26
N TRP A 109 5.12 1.95 7.48
CA TRP A 109 4.16 2.46 8.45
C TRP A 109 4.67 3.75 9.08
N ILE A 110 3.77 4.70 9.32
CA ILE A 110 4.09 6.05 9.79
C ILE A 110 3.23 6.38 11.01
N ASN A 111 3.89 6.89 12.06
CA ASN A 111 3.26 7.34 13.31
C ASN A 111 3.05 8.87 13.30
N GLN A 112 1.98 9.35 12.68
CA GLN A 112 1.77 10.80 12.52
C GLN A 112 0.37 11.30 12.92
N TYR A 113 -0.53 10.43 13.36
CA TYR A 113 -1.94 10.79 13.55
C TYR A 113 -2.49 10.32 14.90
N THR A 114 -3.68 10.81 15.23
CA THR A 114 -4.51 10.37 16.36
C THR A 114 -5.49 9.29 15.89
N GLY A 115 -5.73 8.29 16.74
CA GLY A 115 -6.62 7.17 16.45
C GLY A 115 -6.60 6.14 17.60
N ASP A 116 -7.51 5.17 17.53
CA ASP A 116 -7.82 4.27 18.65
C ASP A 116 -6.80 3.13 18.81
N TYR A 117 -6.15 2.76 17.71
CA TYR A 117 -5.16 1.68 17.60
C TYR A 117 -4.14 2.02 16.50
N ASP A 118 -3.13 1.19 16.31
CA ASP A 118 -1.98 1.45 15.41
C ASP A 118 -1.89 0.51 14.20
N ARG A 119 -2.60 -0.62 14.21
CA ARG A 119 -2.69 -1.51 13.07
C ARG A 119 -3.37 -0.83 11.88
N ILE A 120 -2.85 -1.04 10.67
CA ILE A 120 -3.50 -0.65 9.41
C ILE A 120 -3.49 -1.80 8.42
N TRP A 121 -4.50 -1.84 7.57
CA TRP A 121 -4.56 -2.72 6.40
C TRP A 121 -4.33 -1.86 5.16
N ALA A 122 -3.08 -1.81 4.71
CA ALA A 122 -2.69 -1.07 3.51
C ALA A 122 -3.29 -1.76 2.29
N ALA A 123 -4.09 -1.03 1.53
CA ALA A 123 -4.88 -1.56 0.44
C ALA A 123 -4.36 -1.09 -0.92
N LEU A 124 -4.05 -2.07 -1.77
CA LEU A 124 -3.62 -1.91 -3.15
C LEU A 124 -4.74 -2.44 -4.04
N ALA A 125 -5.78 -1.62 -4.23
CA ALA A 125 -7.06 -2.05 -4.78
C ALA A 125 -7.13 -1.91 -6.30
N ASN A 126 -7.72 -2.91 -6.97
CA ASN A 126 -7.84 -2.99 -8.44
C ASN A 126 -6.50 -2.88 -9.20
N TRP A 127 -5.38 -3.20 -8.56
CA TRP A 127 -4.07 -3.18 -9.19
C TRP A 127 -4.01 -4.12 -10.40
N ARG A 128 -3.53 -3.60 -11.51
CA ARG A 128 -3.36 -4.33 -12.77
C ARG A 128 -2.11 -3.89 -13.49
N PHE A 129 -1.39 -4.86 -14.05
CA PHE A 129 -0.29 -4.61 -14.96
C PHE A 129 -0.84 -4.39 -16.38
N LEU A 130 -0.28 -3.42 -17.08
CA LEU A 130 -0.64 -3.07 -18.44
C LEU A 130 0.58 -3.33 -19.35
N PRO A 131 0.36 -3.80 -20.60
CA PRO A 131 1.42 -3.97 -21.58
C PRO A 131 2.20 -2.67 -21.81
#